data_AF-A0A149V2H0-F1
#
_entry.id   AF-A0A149V2H0-F1
#
_cell.length_a   1.000
_cell.length_b   1.000
_cell.length_c   1.000
_cell.angle_alpha   90.00
_cell.angle_beta   90.00
_cell.angle_gamma   90.00
#
_symmetry.space_group_name_H-M   'P 1'
#
loop_
_entity.id
_entity.type
_entity.pdbx_description
1 polymer ?
#
loop_
_entity_poly.entity_id
_entity_poly.type
_entity_poly.pdbx_seq_one_letter_code
_entity_poly.pdbx_strand_id
1 'polypeptide(L)'
;MGRLFFGGPRASWRSKLSWLLEPSAMDVIFAVRSSLAAVLSLLIAMGMELDSPQWAPLTVWVVAQSSRGESLSKARWRIAGTVLGCCIGVALIAAFPQASALFFCCLAVWIGLCCGGATFLESYRAYGLVLTGFTSAIVATGAIAQPDEVFDIAIARGTYIILGVVCEALLAVLFMPTLQTQARKRLLDRLNGAFQTVRHVVSDLVSGRADAQTQGQVLTDLMAANARIEFDALEMGPRTHAADHAHAALAAMIMVLARARGMALLEPKNEGAQADVPLPASLYADYDIARQHIEACAHPKRGDRFRFKMTSRRHALEAVENGIRSCVGILAGWLVWEVTGWPAGAGFISFVALVYGLLATRENPIVASTPFLKGALWCAFAAAIYAFWIMPAVTAPEVLIVMLMIVMTIGGLAARKPATAGYAFSFNMFLPVLIGPGNQSRFSEEAFFNNAMAFLVAVTFVGWTYRLVLPFRVDSHMRRTARWVERRLKALGAPGSRVTVHQWLAERASSLVRILRNAQGVPQPVRLAYMQTQFRAMTMGMHIVFLRDVAKDPVLPLSARRGIQVFLRKWVQTGTDATAWAGMTEGWLMRQMHGAPFEVQETLQKAAISLRILAAERPQDVL
;
A
#
# COMPACT_ATOMS: atom_id res chain seq x y z
N MET A 1 25.16 30.28 7.65
CA MET A 1 25.00 29.68 6.30
C MET A 1 26.22 28.82 5.99
N GLY A 2 26.13 27.48 6.07
CA GLY A 2 27.30 26.63 5.76
C GLY A 2 27.28 25.15 6.22
N ARG A 3 26.13 24.59 6.63
CA ARG A 3 26.01 23.16 6.99
C ARG A 3 24.67 22.56 6.53
N LEU A 4 24.44 22.53 5.22
CA LEU A 4 23.16 22.04 4.66
C LEU A 4 23.26 21.03 3.52
N PHE A 5 24.43 20.54 3.10
CA PHE A 5 24.49 19.71 1.88
C PHE A 5 25.34 18.43 1.84
N PHE A 6 26.18 18.10 2.83
CA PHE A 6 26.93 16.84 2.77
C PHE A 6 27.19 16.26 4.17
N GLY A 7 26.69 15.05 4.43
CA GLY A 7 26.87 14.38 5.73
C GLY A 7 26.28 12.98 5.82
N GLY A 8 26.65 12.11 4.88
CA GLY A 8 26.55 10.65 5.01
C GLY A 8 27.75 10.03 4.28
N PRO A 9 28.25 8.85 4.68
CA PRO A 9 29.40 8.23 4.02
C PRO A 9 29.14 8.14 2.52
N ARG A 10 30.05 8.68 1.70
CA ARG A 10 29.94 8.69 0.24
C ARG A 10 29.93 7.23 -0.23
N ALA A 11 28.73 6.67 -0.39
CA ALA A 11 28.53 5.38 -1.02
C ALA A 11 29.35 5.35 -2.32
N SER A 12 30.31 4.44 -2.42
CA SER A 12 31.22 4.36 -3.56
C SER A 12 30.41 4.27 -4.86
N TRP A 13 30.90 4.80 -5.97
CA TRP A 13 30.21 4.72 -7.25
C TRP A 13 29.81 3.28 -7.62
N ARG A 14 30.62 2.29 -7.23
CA ARG A 14 30.32 0.86 -7.32
C ARG A 14 29.07 0.46 -6.53
N SER A 15 28.93 0.92 -5.29
CA SER A 15 27.72 0.64 -4.48
C SER A 15 26.43 1.25 -5.05
N LYS A 16 26.54 2.39 -5.76
CA LYS A 16 25.40 3.00 -6.48
C LYS A 16 25.02 2.18 -7.72
N LEU A 17 26.02 1.70 -8.46
CA LEU A 17 25.86 0.89 -9.68
C LEU A 17 25.74 -0.63 -9.44
N SER A 18 25.69 -1.09 -8.18
CA SER A 18 25.64 -2.53 -7.88
C SER A 18 24.45 -3.25 -8.50
N TRP A 19 23.35 -2.55 -8.81
CA TRP A 19 22.19 -3.13 -9.50
C TRP A 19 22.50 -3.55 -10.94
N LEU A 20 23.51 -2.95 -11.57
CA LEU A 20 23.94 -3.25 -12.93
C LEU A 20 25.16 -4.17 -12.94
N LEU A 21 26.09 -3.98 -11.99
CA LEU A 21 27.37 -4.69 -11.94
C LEU A 21 27.28 -6.05 -11.21
N GLU A 22 26.39 -6.17 -10.22
CA GLU A 22 26.23 -7.38 -9.39
C GLU A 22 24.73 -7.76 -9.27
N PRO A 23 24.01 -7.98 -10.39
CA PRO A 23 22.60 -8.32 -10.32
C PRO A 23 22.41 -9.76 -9.83
N SER A 24 21.40 -9.99 -8.99
CA SER A 24 21.04 -11.35 -8.61
C SER A 24 20.45 -12.11 -9.80
N ALA A 25 20.59 -13.44 -9.84
CA ALA A 25 20.03 -14.25 -10.92
C ALA A 25 18.52 -14.03 -11.10
N MET A 26 17.79 -13.85 -10.00
CA MET A 26 16.34 -13.56 -10.03
C MET A 26 16.01 -12.19 -10.62
N ASP A 27 16.87 -11.19 -10.41
CA ASP A 27 16.70 -9.85 -10.97
C ASP A 27 16.92 -9.84 -12.48
N VAL A 28 17.93 -10.57 -12.97
CA VAL A 28 18.19 -10.77 -14.40
C VAL A 28 17.02 -11.50 -15.05
N ILE A 29 16.56 -12.61 -14.47
CA ILE A 29 15.42 -13.38 -14.99
C ILE A 29 14.19 -12.48 -15.10
N PHE A 30 13.88 -11.67 -14.08
CA PHE A 30 12.76 -10.74 -14.14
C PHE A 30 12.91 -9.71 -15.26
N ALA A 31 14.08 -9.09 -15.38
CA ALA A 31 14.34 -8.04 -16.36
C ALA A 31 14.25 -8.56 -17.81
N VAL A 32 14.89 -9.70 -18.09
CA VAL A 32 14.89 -10.34 -19.41
C VAL A 32 13.48 -10.81 -19.77
N ARG A 33 12.80 -11.51 -18.85
CA ARG A 33 11.42 -12.01 -19.08
C ARG A 33 10.44 -10.88 -19.38
N SER A 34 10.48 -9.80 -18.60
CA SER A 34 9.56 -8.67 -18.77
C SER A 34 9.85 -7.90 -20.05
N SER A 35 11.13 -7.76 -20.42
CA SER A 35 11.53 -7.14 -21.69
C SER A 35 11.13 -8.00 -22.89
N LEU A 36 11.32 -9.31 -22.80
CA LEU A 36 10.89 -10.26 -23.83
C LEU A 36 9.36 -10.23 -24.00
N ALA A 37 8.59 -10.19 -22.91
CA ALA A 37 7.14 -10.05 -22.97
C ALA A 37 6.71 -8.73 -23.62
N ALA A 38 7.40 -7.62 -23.33
CA ALA A 38 7.09 -6.31 -23.92
C ALA A 38 7.37 -6.30 -25.41
N VAL A 39 8.54 -6.78 -25.82
CA VAL A 39 8.95 -6.95 -27.21
C VAL A 39 8.01 -7.88 -27.98
N LEU A 40 7.66 -9.04 -27.42
CA LEU A 40 6.72 -9.98 -28.02
C LEU A 40 5.34 -9.35 -28.20
N SER A 41 4.86 -8.61 -27.19
CA SER A 41 3.57 -7.92 -27.29
C SER A 41 3.58 -6.82 -28.36
N LEU A 42 4.71 -6.13 -28.52
CA LEU A 42 4.87 -5.11 -29.56
C LEU A 42 4.90 -5.73 -30.95
N LEU A 43 5.63 -6.84 -31.13
CA LEU A 43 5.67 -7.60 -32.38
C LEU A 43 4.28 -8.04 -32.82
N ILE A 44 3.52 -8.65 -31.91
CA ILE A 44 2.16 -9.09 -32.20
C ILE A 44 1.26 -7.87 -32.48
N ALA A 45 1.39 -6.79 -31.71
CA ALA A 45 0.61 -5.58 -31.93
C ALA A 45 0.89 -4.95 -33.30
N MET A 46 2.15 -4.84 -33.70
CA MET A 46 2.55 -4.38 -35.04
C MET A 46 1.98 -5.28 -36.13
N GLY A 47 1.94 -6.61 -35.94
CA GLY A 47 1.32 -7.53 -36.88
C GLY A 47 -0.22 -7.46 -36.94
N MET A 48 -0.88 -6.92 -35.92
CA MET A 48 -2.34 -6.73 -35.90
C MET A 48 -2.78 -5.45 -36.62
N GLU A 49 -1.85 -4.52 -36.85
CA GLU A 49 -2.08 -3.26 -37.56
C GLU A 49 -3.24 -2.40 -37.02
N LEU A 50 -3.58 -2.54 -35.74
CA LEU A 50 -4.49 -1.60 -35.07
C LEU A 50 -3.71 -0.32 -34.69
N ASP A 51 -4.36 0.83 -34.67
CA ASP A 51 -3.63 2.09 -34.46
C ASP A 51 -2.83 2.16 -33.15
N SER A 52 -1.58 2.63 -33.26
CA SER A 52 -0.66 2.90 -32.13
C SER A 52 -0.29 1.66 -31.27
N PRO A 53 0.58 0.75 -31.76
CA PRO A 53 0.93 -0.49 -31.06
C PRO A 53 1.76 -0.29 -29.77
N GLN A 54 2.26 0.93 -29.49
CA GLN A 54 3.06 1.23 -28.29
C GLN A 54 2.36 0.95 -26.94
N TRP A 55 1.02 0.84 -26.92
CA TRP A 55 0.25 0.62 -25.69
C TRP A 55 0.38 -0.81 -25.13
N ALA A 56 0.73 -1.79 -25.97
CA ALA A 56 0.98 -3.17 -25.56
C ALA A 56 2.21 -3.30 -24.64
N PRO A 57 3.43 -2.89 -25.06
CA PRO A 57 4.61 -2.96 -24.20
C PRO A 57 4.53 -2.05 -22.96
N LEU A 58 3.84 -0.90 -23.06
CA LEU A 58 3.53 -0.08 -21.87
C LEU A 58 2.78 -0.91 -20.83
N THR A 59 1.77 -1.65 -21.26
CA THR A 59 0.95 -2.45 -20.34
C THR A 59 1.74 -3.60 -19.72
N VAL A 60 2.64 -4.25 -20.47
CA VAL A 60 3.54 -5.27 -19.92
C VAL A 60 4.33 -4.71 -18.73
N TRP A 61 4.96 -3.55 -18.88
CA TRP A 61 5.72 -2.93 -17.79
C TRP A 61 4.86 -2.42 -16.64
N VAL A 62 3.63 -2.00 -16.91
CA VAL A 62 2.70 -1.65 -15.85
C VAL A 62 2.31 -2.88 -15.05
N VAL A 63 2.06 -4.02 -15.69
CA VAL A 63 1.57 -5.22 -15.01
C VAL A 63 2.69 -6.02 -14.37
N ALA A 64 3.88 -6.08 -14.97
CA ALA A 64 5.02 -6.84 -14.49
C ALA A 64 5.33 -6.58 -13.01
N GLN A 65 5.24 -7.62 -12.19
CA GLN A 65 5.58 -7.60 -10.77
C GLN A 65 6.64 -8.65 -10.42
N SER A 66 7.23 -8.47 -9.24
CA SER A 66 8.29 -9.35 -8.73
C SER A 66 7.83 -10.78 -8.44
N SER A 67 6.53 -10.94 -8.19
CA SER A 67 5.88 -12.20 -7.89
C SER A 67 4.70 -12.42 -8.86
N ARG A 68 4.37 -13.68 -9.10
CA ARG A 68 3.30 -14.07 -10.02
C ARG A 68 1.93 -13.72 -9.44
N GLY A 69 1.75 -13.87 -8.13
CA GLY A 69 0.50 -13.52 -7.45
C GLY A 69 0.21 -12.02 -7.52
N GLU A 70 1.25 -11.20 -7.34
CA GLU A 70 1.15 -9.75 -7.54
C GLU A 70 0.80 -9.41 -8.99
N SER A 71 1.51 -10.02 -9.96
CA SER A 71 1.29 -9.75 -11.39
C SER A 71 -0.11 -10.16 -11.84
N LEU A 72 -0.57 -11.36 -11.45
CA LEU A 72 -1.89 -11.89 -11.81
C LEU A 72 -3.02 -11.07 -11.18
N SER A 73 -2.88 -10.66 -9.92
CA SER A 73 -3.85 -9.78 -9.27
C SER A 73 -3.95 -8.45 -10.02
N LYS A 74 -2.80 -7.85 -10.36
CA LYS A 74 -2.74 -6.61 -11.12
C LYS A 74 -3.28 -6.75 -12.54
N ALA A 75 -3.00 -7.86 -13.22
CA ALA A 75 -3.49 -8.21 -14.55
C ALA A 75 -5.02 -8.28 -14.61
N ARG A 76 -5.65 -8.95 -13.64
CA ARG A 76 -7.12 -9.08 -13.58
C ARG A 76 -7.80 -7.71 -13.45
N TRP A 77 -7.28 -6.86 -12.56
CA TRP A 77 -7.78 -5.50 -12.41
C TRP A 77 -7.40 -4.59 -13.58
N ARG A 78 -6.32 -4.90 -14.31
CA ARG A 78 -5.98 -4.23 -15.56
C ARG A 78 -7.06 -4.47 -16.61
N ILE A 79 -7.41 -5.73 -16.86
CA ILE A 79 -8.42 -6.09 -17.87
C ILE A 79 -9.77 -5.46 -17.52
N ALA A 80 -10.25 -5.65 -16.28
CA ALA A 80 -11.53 -5.11 -15.85
C ALA A 80 -11.58 -3.58 -15.95
N GLY A 81 -10.53 -2.88 -15.49
CA GLY A 81 -10.48 -1.43 -15.56
C GLY A 81 -10.40 -0.91 -16.99
N THR A 82 -9.73 -1.63 -17.89
CA THR A 82 -9.60 -1.26 -19.31
C THR A 82 -10.92 -1.38 -20.04
N VAL A 83 -11.63 -2.49 -19.90
CA VAL A 83 -12.94 -2.70 -20.53
C VAL A 83 -13.91 -1.60 -20.10
N LEU A 84 -14.02 -1.36 -18.79
CA LEU A 84 -14.88 -0.30 -18.27
C LEU A 84 -14.44 1.09 -18.75
N GLY A 85 -13.13 1.33 -18.84
CA GLY A 85 -12.56 2.61 -19.30
C GLY A 85 -12.84 2.87 -20.78
N CYS A 86 -12.71 1.86 -21.64
CA CYS A 86 -13.07 1.96 -23.05
C CYS A 86 -14.56 2.28 -23.22
N CYS A 87 -15.45 1.58 -22.52
CA CYS A 87 -16.89 1.84 -22.58
C CYS A 87 -17.24 3.29 -22.17
N ILE A 88 -16.64 3.79 -21.08
CA ILE A 88 -16.90 5.15 -20.59
C ILE A 88 -16.28 6.21 -21.50
N GLY A 89 -15.08 5.96 -22.04
CA GLY A 89 -14.45 6.85 -23.03
C GLY A 89 -15.32 7.03 -24.27
N VAL A 90 -15.83 5.93 -24.83
CA VAL A 90 -16.78 5.95 -25.95
C VAL A 90 -18.07 6.70 -25.58
N ALA A 91 -18.65 6.41 -24.42
CA ALA A 91 -19.88 7.07 -23.96
C ALA A 91 -19.71 8.59 -23.78
N LEU A 92 -18.57 9.05 -23.27
CA LEU A 92 -18.29 10.48 -23.09
C LEU A 92 -18.17 11.22 -24.42
N ILE A 93 -17.46 10.64 -25.40
CA ILE A 93 -17.33 11.24 -26.74
C ILE A 93 -18.67 11.23 -27.47
N ALA A 94 -19.44 10.14 -27.37
CA ALA A 94 -20.76 10.02 -27.99
C ALA A 94 -21.76 11.03 -27.40
N ALA A 95 -21.67 11.34 -26.09
CA ALA A 95 -22.58 12.27 -25.43
C ALA A 95 -22.25 13.75 -25.69
N PHE A 96 -20.97 14.09 -25.87
CA PHE A 96 -20.52 15.49 -25.97
C PHE A 96 -19.55 15.74 -27.15
N PRO A 97 -19.84 15.30 -28.38
CA PRO A 97 -18.90 15.44 -29.49
C PRO A 97 -18.66 16.91 -29.90
N GLN A 98 -19.65 17.78 -29.71
CA GLN A 98 -19.60 19.20 -30.11
C GLN A 98 -19.40 20.17 -28.94
N ALA A 99 -19.38 19.68 -27.70
CA ALA A 99 -19.34 20.50 -26.49
C ALA A 99 -18.08 20.25 -25.66
N SER A 100 -16.94 20.77 -26.12
CA SER A 100 -15.61 20.54 -25.53
C SER A 100 -15.56 20.85 -24.02
N ALA A 101 -16.11 22.00 -23.59
CA ALA A 101 -16.10 22.40 -22.18
C ALA A 101 -16.88 21.42 -21.27
N LEU A 102 -18.05 20.95 -21.73
CA LEU A 102 -18.85 19.97 -20.98
C LEU A 102 -18.15 18.62 -20.94
N PHE A 103 -17.57 18.19 -22.07
CA PHE A 103 -16.78 16.97 -22.16
C PHE A 103 -15.64 16.94 -21.14
N PHE A 104 -14.81 17.98 -21.07
CA PHE A 104 -13.70 18.03 -20.12
C PHE A 104 -14.16 18.15 -18.66
N CYS A 105 -15.25 18.85 -18.39
CA CYS A 105 -15.88 18.87 -17.06
C CYS A 105 -16.32 17.46 -16.62
N CYS A 106 -17.03 16.73 -17.48
CA CYS A 106 -17.46 15.37 -17.20
C CYS A 106 -16.28 14.41 -17.04
N LEU A 107 -15.26 14.51 -17.90
CA LEU A 107 -14.04 13.71 -17.80
C LEU A 107 -13.28 14.00 -16.49
N ALA A 108 -13.15 15.27 -16.10
CA ALA A 108 -12.48 15.67 -14.87
C ALA A 108 -13.21 15.15 -13.62
N VAL A 109 -14.55 15.27 -13.59
CA VAL A 109 -15.38 14.72 -12.51
C VAL A 109 -15.23 13.20 -12.46
N TRP A 110 -15.29 12.52 -13.60
CA TRP A 110 -15.11 11.07 -13.68
C TRP A 110 -13.75 10.62 -13.13
N ILE A 111 -12.65 11.23 -13.58
CA ILE A 111 -11.31 10.93 -13.08
C ILE A 111 -11.21 11.25 -11.58
N GLY A 112 -11.81 12.36 -11.12
CA GLY A 112 -11.89 12.72 -9.70
C GLY A 112 -12.61 11.66 -8.87
N LEU A 113 -13.74 11.13 -9.35
CA LEU A 113 -14.47 10.03 -8.71
C LEU A 113 -13.66 8.75 -8.68
N CYS A 114 -12.97 8.39 -9.77
CA CYS A 114 -12.08 7.23 -9.81
C CYS A 114 -10.91 7.37 -8.81
N CYS A 115 -10.22 8.51 -8.79
CA CYS A 115 -9.10 8.77 -7.88
C CYS A 115 -9.52 8.85 -6.41
N GLY A 116 -10.67 9.46 -6.11
CA GLY A 116 -11.22 9.49 -4.76
C GLY A 116 -11.75 8.12 -4.31
N GLY A 117 -12.49 7.43 -5.17
CA GLY A 117 -13.00 6.09 -4.93
C GLY A 117 -11.89 5.06 -4.68
N ALA A 118 -10.76 5.20 -5.39
CA ALA A 118 -9.60 4.33 -5.21
C ALA A 118 -8.98 4.46 -3.82
N THR A 119 -9.13 5.61 -3.17
CA THR A 119 -8.74 5.80 -1.78
C THR A 119 -9.53 4.90 -0.83
N PHE A 120 -10.71 4.36 -1.18
CA PHE A 120 -11.44 3.40 -0.34
C PHE A 120 -11.06 1.94 -0.59
N LEU A 121 -10.42 1.64 -1.71
CA LEU A 121 -10.13 0.28 -2.13
C LEU A 121 -8.71 -0.15 -1.72
N GLU A 122 -8.53 -1.43 -1.40
CA GLU A 122 -7.24 -2.02 -1.04
C GLU A 122 -6.55 -2.71 -2.22
N SER A 123 -5.23 -2.88 -2.11
CA SER A 123 -4.40 -3.64 -3.04
C SER A 123 -4.59 -3.19 -4.51
N TYR A 124 -4.68 -4.12 -5.45
CA TYR A 124 -4.85 -3.80 -6.88
C TYR A 124 -6.28 -3.40 -7.28
N ARG A 125 -7.25 -3.44 -6.36
CA ARG A 125 -8.62 -2.97 -6.62
C ARG A 125 -8.65 -1.45 -6.83
N ALA A 126 -7.91 -0.72 -5.99
CA ALA A 126 -7.70 0.71 -6.15
C ALA A 126 -7.07 1.01 -7.52
N TYR A 127 -6.04 0.24 -7.88
CA TYR A 127 -5.39 0.35 -9.18
C TYR A 127 -6.38 0.14 -10.35
N GLY A 128 -7.25 -0.87 -10.29
CA GLY A 128 -8.27 -1.13 -11.32
C GLY A 128 -9.26 0.04 -11.50
N LEU A 129 -9.71 0.65 -10.41
CA LEU A 129 -10.63 1.80 -10.48
C LEU A 129 -9.96 3.04 -11.07
N VAL A 130 -8.71 3.32 -10.68
CA VAL A 130 -7.96 4.45 -11.23
C VAL A 130 -7.63 4.23 -12.71
N LEU A 131 -7.32 2.99 -13.08
CA LEU A 131 -7.13 2.58 -14.46
C LEU A 131 -8.33 2.90 -15.33
N THR A 132 -9.54 2.62 -14.86
CA THR A 132 -10.75 3.01 -15.58
C THR A 132 -10.76 4.49 -15.92
N GLY A 133 -10.43 5.36 -14.95
CA GLY A 133 -10.38 6.81 -15.15
C GLY A 133 -9.42 7.23 -16.25
N PHE A 134 -8.15 6.80 -16.19
CA PHE A 134 -7.17 7.22 -17.20
C PHE A 134 -7.31 6.49 -18.54
N THR A 135 -7.78 5.24 -18.58
CA THR A 135 -8.09 4.57 -19.86
C THR A 135 -9.25 5.28 -20.57
N SER A 136 -10.27 5.71 -19.82
CA SER A 136 -11.35 6.55 -20.38
C SER A 136 -10.77 7.82 -20.99
N ALA A 137 -9.83 8.47 -20.28
CA ALA A 137 -9.16 9.66 -20.80
C ALA A 137 -8.38 9.37 -22.08
N ILE A 138 -7.55 8.33 -22.13
CA ILE A 138 -6.74 7.97 -23.32
C ILE A 138 -7.61 7.68 -24.54
N VAL A 139 -8.70 6.93 -24.36
CA VAL A 139 -9.63 6.61 -25.45
C VAL A 139 -10.32 7.89 -25.92
N ALA A 140 -10.83 8.68 -24.99
CA ALA A 140 -11.60 9.87 -25.31
C ALA A 140 -10.72 10.97 -25.95
N THR A 141 -9.53 11.23 -25.42
CA THR A 141 -8.60 12.22 -26.00
C THR A 141 -8.05 11.79 -27.35
N GLY A 142 -7.86 10.48 -27.58
CA GLY A 142 -7.47 9.94 -28.86
C GLY A 142 -8.51 10.18 -29.96
N ALA A 143 -9.79 10.21 -29.59
CA ALA A 143 -10.90 10.41 -30.53
C ALA A 143 -11.32 11.88 -30.71
N ILE A 144 -10.66 12.85 -30.05
CA ILE A 144 -11.06 14.27 -30.15
C ILE A 144 -10.96 14.78 -31.59
N ALA A 145 -9.91 14.39 -32.32
CA ALA A 145 -9.71 14.83 -33.70
C ALA A 145 -10.71 14.18 -34.67
N GLN A 146 -11.12 12.94 -34.40
CA GLN A 146 -12.02 12.13 -35.23
C GLN A 146 -13.02 11.40 -34.33
N PRO A 147 -14.11 12.07 -33.90
CA PRO A 147 -15.07 11.49 -32.96
C PRO A 147 -15.78 10.25 -33.51
N ASP A 148 -15.93 10.15 -34.84
CA ASP A 148 -16.60 9.03 -35.51
C ASP A 148 -15.82 7.71 -35.36
N GLU A 149 -14.50 7.77 -35.21
CA GLU A 149 -13.62 6.61 -35.05
C GLU A 149 -13.41 6.19 -33.59
N VAL A 150 -14.15 6.78 -32.64
CA VAL A 150 -13.97 6.51 -31.20
C VAL A 150 -14.11 5.03 -30.85
N PHE A 151 -14.97 4.30 -31.55
CA PHE A 151 -15.16 2.87 -31.32
C PHE A 151 -13.93 2.07 -31.75
N ASP A 152 -13.35 2.37 -32.91
CA ASP A 152 -12.16 1.71 -33.43
C ASP A 152 -10.94 2.01 -32.56
N ILE A 153 -10.80 3.26 -32.12
CA ILE A 153 -9.78 3.67 -31.14
C ILE A 153 -9.96 2.88 -29.83
N ALA A 154 -11.19 2.75 -29.33
CA ALA A 154 -11.47 2.00 -28.10
C ALA A 154 -11.14 0.51 -28.25
N ILE A 155 -11.45 -0.11 -29.38
CA ILE A 155 -11.08 -1.50 -29.71
C ILE A 155 -9.56 -1.63 -29.79
N ALA A 156 -8.87 -0.75 -30.49
CA ALA A 156 -7.41 -0.79 -30.63
C ALA A 156 -6.73 -0.69 -29.25
N ARG A 157 -7.12 0.30 -28.43
CA ARG A 157 -6.58 0.49 -27.07
C ARG A 157 -6.89 -0.70 -26.18
N GLY A 158 -8.14 -1.17 -26.17
CA GLY A 158 -8.58 -2.32 -25.36
C GLY A 158 -7.81 -3.59 -25.72
N THR A 159 -7.72 -3.88 -27.02
CA THR A 159 -7.04 -5.06 -27.55
C THR A 159 -5.56 -5.06 -27.22
N TYR A 160 -4.85 -3.94 -27.42
CA TYR A 160 -3.42 -3.86 -27.11
C TYR A 160 -3.10 -3.94 -25.62
N ILE A 161 -3.94 -3.35 -24.78
CA ILE A 161 -3.77 -3.47 -23.34
C ILE A 161 -3.99 -4.92 -22.90
N ILE A 162 -5.04 -5.60 -23.40
CA ILE A 162 -5.29 -7.01 -23.09
C ILE A 162 -4.15 -7.90 -23.61
N LEU A 163 -3.67 -7.66 -24.84
CA LEU A 163 -2.54 -8.38 -25.42
C LEU A 163 -1.29 -8.27 -24.54
N GLY A 164 -0.93 -7.06 -24.10
CA GLY A 164 0.19 -6.87 -23.17
C GLY A 164 0.02 -7.64 -21.85
N VAL A 165 -1.19 -7.65 -21.28
CA VAL A 165 -1.49 -8.46 -20.08
C VAL A 165 -1.29 -9.95 -20.33
N VAL A 166 -1.78 -10.46 -21.46
CA VAL A 166 -1.70 -11.88 -21.82
C VAL A 166 -0.25 -12.29 -22.06
N CYS A 167 0.53 -11.51 -22.82
CA CYS A 167 1.95 -11.77 -23.05
C CYS A 167 2.76 -11.79 -21.74
N GLU A 168 2.52 -10.84 -20.83
CA GLU A 168 3.20 -10.81 -19.53
C GLU A 168 2.84 -12.04 -18.68
N ALA A 169 1.56 -12.40 -18.62
CA ALA A 169 1.08 -13.54 -17.86
C ALA A 169 1.61 -14.88 -18.40
N LEU A 170 1.66 -15.06 -19.73
CA LEU A 170 2.20 -16.25 -20.38
C LEU A 170 3.69 -16.44 -20.06
N LEU A 171 4.48 -15.37 -20.24
CA LEU A 171 5.91 -15.40 -19.95
C LEU A 171 6.20 -15.54 -18.46
N ALA A 172 5.34 -14.98 -17.58
CA ALA A 172 5.41 -15.20 -16.14
C ALA A 172 5.23 -16.68 -15.76
N VAL A 173 4.32 -17.40 -16.43
CA VAL A 173 4.07 -18.82 -16.20
C VAL A 173 5.24 -19.68 -16.68
N LEU A 174 5.78 -19.38 -17.87
CA LEU A 174 6.82 -20.18 -18.51
C LEU A 174 8.16 -20.14 -17.76
N PHE A 175 8.53 -18.97 -17.22
CA PHE A 175 9.82 -18.78 -16.53
C PHE A 175 9.81 -19.16 -15.04
N MET A 176 8.66 -19.47 -14.43
CA MET A 176 8.55 -19.76 -13.00
C MET A 176 7.60 -20.95 -12.69
N PRO A 177 8.03 -22.20 -12.96
CA PRO A 177 7.17 -23.38 -12.84
C PRO A 177 6.93 -23.90 -11.39
N THR A 178 7.87 -23.72 -10.45
CA THR A 178 7.81 -24.27 -9.07
C THR A 178 7.37 -23.28 -7.99
N LEU A 179 6.41 -22.40 -8.31
CA LEU A 179 6.06 -21.26 -7.46
C LEU A 179 5.23 -21.59 -6.22
N GLN A 180 4.35 -22.59 -6.23
CA GLN A 180 3.48 -22.86 -5.07
C GLN A 180 4.29 -23.25 -3.82
N THR A 181 5.28 -24.12 -4.00
CA THR A 181 6.19 -24.55 -2.94
C THR A 181 7.07 -23.41 -2.46
N GLN A 182 7.55 -22.56 -3.38
CA GLN A 182 8.38 -21.40 -3.02
C GLN A 182 7.58 -20.30 -2.32
N ALA A 183 6.36 -20.00 -2.76
CA ALA A 183 5.47 -19.02 -2.14
C ALA A 183 5.15 -19.42 -0.70
N ARG A 184 4.83 -20.70 -0.50
CA ARG A 184 4.62 -21.27 0.82
C ARG A 184 5.85 -21.15 1.71
N LYS A 185 7.01 -21.55 1.20
CA LYS A 185 8.28 -21.44 1.93
C LYS A 185 8.55 -19.98 2.33
N ARG A 186 8.41 -19.03 1.41
CA ARG A 186 8.60 -17.60 1.68
C ARG A 186 7.63 -17.05 2.72
N LEU A 187 6.36 -17.47 2.69
CA LEU A 187 5.38 -17.07 3.69
C LEU A 187 5.77 -17.62 5.07
N LEU A 188 6.11 -18.91 5.15
CA LEU A 188 6.53 -19.54 6.41
C LEU A 188 7.82 -18.93 6.95
N ASP A 189 8.83 -18.71 6.10
CA ASP A 189 10.09 -18.06 6.50
C ASP A 189 9.82 -16.67 7.09
N ARG A 190 8.89 -15.89 6.50
CA ARG A 190 8.50 -14.58 7.02
C ARG A 190 7.73 -14.66 8.34
N LEU A 191 6.75 -15.56 8.45
CA LEU A 191 5.98 -15.73 9.67
C LEU A 191 6.85 -16.24 10.83
N ASN A 192 7.72 -17.22 10.56
CA ASN A 192 8.67 -17.75 11.53
C ASN A 192 9.71 -16.69 11.92
N GLY A 193 10.25 -15.94 10.96
CA GLY A 193 11.17 -14.84 11.24
C GLY A 193 10.52 -13.80 12.16
N ALA A 194 9.31 -13.35 11.83
CA ALA A 194 8.58 -12.40 12.65
C ALA A 194 8.24 -12.95 14.05
N PHE A 195 7.88 -14.24 14.15
CA PHE A 195 7.63 -14.91 15.41
C PHE A 195 8.87 -14.94 16.32
N GLN A 196 10.05 -15.24 15.76
CA GLN A 196 11.31 -15.21 16.51
C GLN A 196 11.66 -13.78 16.95
N THR A 197 11.50 -12.79 16.07
CA THR A 197 11.74 -11.38 16.42
C THR A 197 10.82 -10.92 17.56
N VAL A 198 9.53 -11.27 17.52
CA VAL A 198 8.58 -10.98 18.59
C VAL A 198 9.01 -11.65 19.89
N ARG A 199 9.41 -12.92 19.85
CA ARG A 199 9.88 -13.65 21.03
C ARG A 199 11.09 -12.99 21.69
N HIS A 200 12.09 -12.59 20.91
CA HIS A 200 13.26 -11.88 21.40
C HIS A 200 12.87 -10.55 22.06
N VAL A 201 12.07 -9.73 21.38
CA VAL A 201 11.69 -8.41 21.89
C VAL A 201 10.79 -8.49 23.11
N VAL A 202 9.91 -9.49 23.21
CA VAL A 202 9.08 -9.73 24.40
C VAL A 202 9.95 -10.10 25.59
N SER A 203 10.98 -10.94 25.40
CA SER A 203 11.95 -11.24 26.46
C SER A 203 12.67 -9.98 26.93
N ASP A 204 13.15 -9.15 26.00
CA ASP A 204 13.77 -7.86 26.33
C ASP A 204 12.81 -6.89 27.02
N LEU A 205 11.53 -6.91 26.63
CA LEU A 205 10.50 -6.05 27.22
C LEU A 205 10.23 -6.37 28.68
N VAL A 206 10.02 -7.66 28.96
CA VAL A 206 9.77 -8.17 30.31
C VAL A 206 11.03 -7.99 31.16
N SER A 207 12.22 -8.10 30.56
CA SER A 207 13.49 -7.81 31.24
C SER A 207 13.74 -6.30 31.47
N GLY A 208 12.87 -5.39 31.03
CA GLY A 208 13.07 -3.94 31.13
C GLY A 208 14.17 -3.36 30.21
N ARG A 209 14.64 -4.12 29.22
CA ARG A 209 15.76 -3.77 28.31
C ARG A 209 15.31 -3.17 26.96
N ALA A 210 14.05 -3.30 26.60
CA ALA A 210 13.57 -2.91 25.28
C ALA A 210 13.24 -1.42 25.16
N ASP A 211 13.84 -0.75 24.16
CA ASP A 211 13.51 0.62 23.79
C ASP A 211 12.24 0.72 22.90
N ALA A 212 11.61 1.89 22.90
CA ALA A 212 10.46 2.22 22.06
C ALA A 212 10.77 2.09 20.56
N GLN A 213 12.02 2.31 20.16
CA GLN A 213 12.46 2.09 18.79
C GLN A 213 12.37 0.62 18.38
N THR A 214 12.83 -0.30 19.24
CA THR A 214 12.79 -1.74 19.01
C THR A 214 11.35 -2.24 18.87
N GLN A 215 10.44 -1.82 19.75
CA GLN A 215 9.01 -2.13 19.64
C GLN A 215 8.42 -1.66 18.30
N GLY A 216 8.74 -0.43 17.92
CA GLY A 216 8.29 0.16 16.65
C GLY A 216 8.80 -0.58 15.42
N GLN A 217 10.04 -1.07 15.47
CA GLN A 217 10.66 -1.84 14.39
C GLN A 217 9.99 -3.20 14.21
N VAL A 218 9.76 -3.96 15.29
CA VAL A 218 9.06 -5.26 15.20
C VAL A 218 7.66 -5.11 14.62
N LEU A 219 6.92 -4.09 15.04
CA LEU A 219 5.59 -3.87 14.47
C LEU A 219 5.68 -3.52 12.98
N THR A 220 6.68 -2.73 12.59
CA THR A 220 6.94 -2.43 11.17
C THR A 220 7.23 -3.71 10.38
N ASP A 221 8.02 -4.63 10.94
CA ASP A 221 8.36 -5.92 10.32
C ASP A 221 7.15 -6.86 10.22
N LEU A 222 6.35 -6.98 11.30
CA LEU A 222 5.10 -7.76 11.31
C LEU A 222 4.13 -7.27 10.23
N MET A 223 4.04 -5.96 10.03
CA MET A 223 3.15 -5.41 9.01
C MET A 223 3.74 -5.45 7.60
N ALA A 224 5.06 -5.35 7.46
CA ALA A 224 5.72 -5.62 6.19
C ALA A 224 5.48 -7.06 5.75
N ALA A 225 5.48 -8.01 6.70
CA ALA A 225 5.03 -9.38 6.46
C ALA A 225 3.54 -9.41 6.07
N ASN A 226 2.67 -8.69 6.81
CA ASN A 226 1.23 -8.62 6.53
C ASN A 226 0.90 -8.16 5.10
N ALA A 227 1.60 -7.15 4.60
CA ALA A 227 1.36 -6.54 3.30
C ALA A 227 1.59 -7.50 2.11
N ARG A 228 2.30 -8.62 2.34
CA ARG A 228 2.61 -9.60 1.29
C ARG A 228 1.80 -10.89 1.38
N ILE A 229 1.10 -11.13 2.49
CA ILE A 229 0.32 -12.36 2.72
C ILE A 229 -0.71 -12.60 1.62
N GLU A 230 -1.45 -11.57 1.22
CA GLU A 230 -2.47 -11.68 0.17
C GLU A 230 -1.86 -12.20 -1.14
N PHE A 231 -0.64 -11.76 -1.47
CA PHE A 231 0.04 -12.16 -2.70
C PHE A 231 0.58 -13.58 -2.62
N ASP A 232 1.24 -13.96 -1.53
CA ASP A 232 1.73 -15.33 -1.37
C ASP A 232 0.54 -16.32 -1.36
N ALA A 233 -0.60 -15.93 -0.77
CA ALA A 233 -1.81 -16.74 -0.76
C ALA A 233 -2.44 -16.90 -2.14
N LEU A 234 -2.45 -15.84 -2.97
CA LEU A 234 -2.89 -15.94 -4.36
C LEU A 234 -2.01 -16.91 -5.17
N GLU A 235 -0.71 -16.99 -4.88
CA GLU A 235 0.22 -17.94 -5.53
C GLU A 235 -0.03 -19.40 -5.11
N MET A 236 -0.42 -19.63 -3.85
CA MET A 236 -0.75 -20.97 -3.33
C MET A 236 -2.12 -21.49 -3.80
N GLY A 237 -2.96 -20.63 -4.39
CA GLY A 237 -4.27 -20.97 -4.95
C GLY A 237 -5.44 -20.80 -3.97
N PRO A 238 -6.69 -20.80 -4.47
CA PRO A 238 -7.87 -20.32 -3.74
C PRO A 238 -8.37 -21.24 -2.61
N ARG A 239 -7.79 -22.44 -2.41
CA ARG A 239 -8.35 -23.49 -1.53
C ARG A 239 -7.64 -23.65 -0.18
N THR A 240 -6.63 -22.85 0.13
CA THR A 240 -5.75 -23.11 1.28
C THR A 240 -6.10 -22.30 2.53
N HIS A 241 -6.93 -21.25 2.45
CA HIS A 241 -7.21 -20.30 3.55
C HIS A 241 -5.93 -19.79 4.27
N ALA A 242 -4.76 -19.91 3.62
CA ALA A 242 -3.48 -19.62 4.24
C ALA A 242 -3.33 -18.14 4.57
N ALA A 243 -3.96 -17.24 3.80
CA ALA A 243 -4.01 -15.82 4.14
C ALA A 243 -4.73 -15.57 5.47
N ASP A 244 -5.89 -16.21 5.68
CA ASP A 244 -6.70 -16.04 6.87
C ASP A 244 -5.92 -16.48 8.12
N HIS A 245 -5.26 -17.65 8.04
CA HIS A 245 -4.39 -18.14 9.11
C HIS A 245 -3.16 -17.27 9.32
N ALA A 246 -2.49 -16.81 8.26
CA ALA A 246 -1.32 -15.94 8.40
C ALA A 246 -1.69 -14.59 9.05
N HIS A 247 -2.85 -14.01 8.72
CA HIS A 247 -3.36 -12.83 9.40
C HIS A 247 -3.70 -13.08 10.87
N ALA A 248 -4.28 -14.25 11.18
CA ALA A 248 -4.54 -14.64 12.57
C ALA A 248 -3.25 -14.84 13.37
N ALA A 249 -2.22 -15.44 12.78
CA ALA A 249 -0.90 -15.58 13.39
C ALA A 249 -0.28 -14.21 13.73
N LEU A 250 -0.33 -13.26 12.79
CA LEU A 250 0.16 -11.89 13.02
C LEU A 250 -0.65 -11.16 14.10
N ALA A 251 -1.97 -11.33 14.12
CA ALA A 251 -2.82 -10.73 15.15
C ALA A 251 -2.48 -11.29 16.54
N ALA A 252 -2.22 -12.58 16.66
CA ALA A 252 -1.76 -13.21 17.89
C ALA A 252 -0.39 -12.67 18.32
N MET A 253 0.57 -12.52 17.40
CA MET A 253 1.87 -11.90 17.70
C MET A 253 1.77 -10.43 18.16
N ILE A 254 0.88 -9.64 17.58
CA ILE A 254 0.60 -8.26 18.03
C ILE A 254 0.00 -8.28 19.45
N MET A 255 -0.84 -9.26 19.76
CA MET A 255 -1.45 -9.44 21.08
C MET A 255 -0.40 -9.81 22.13
N VAL A 256 0.54 -10.70 21.82
CA VAL A 256 1.70 -11.01 22.66
C VAL A 256 2.48 -9.72 22.99
N LEU A 257 2.82 -8.91 21.98
CA LEU A 257 3.54 -7.65 22.18
C LEU A 257 2.76 -6.67 23.08
N ALA A 258 1.47 -6.49 22.83
CA ALA A 258 0.62 -5.59 23.60
C ALA A 258 0.52 -6.02 25.08
N ARG A 259 0.40 -7.34 25.33
CA ARG A 259 0.34 -7.91 26.68
C ARG A 259 1.68 -7.81 27.40
N ALA A 260 2.78 -8.15 26.74
CA ALA A 260 4.13 -8.02 27.29
C ALA A 260 4.39 -6.57 27.74
N ARG A 261 3.96 -5.59 26.93
CA ARG A 261 4.06 -4.16 27.28
C ARG A 261 3.27 -3.81 28.53
N GLY A 262 2.03 -4.31 28.63
CA GLY A 262 1.21 -4.12 29.82
C GLY A 262 1.87 -4.65 31.10
N MET A 263 2.56 -5.80 31.01
CA MET A 263 3.29 -6.40 32.13
C MET A 263 4.54 -5.61 32.49
N ALA A 264 5.33 -5.18 31.50
CA ALA A 264 6.54 -4.38 31.71
C ALA A 264 6.26 -3.02 32.39
N LEU A 265 5.01 -2.52 32.36
CA LEU A 265 4.60 -1.33 33.10
C LEU A 265 4.34 -1.58 34.58
N LEU A 266 4.07 -2.82 34.97
CA LEU A 266 3.76 -3.19 36.36
C LEU A 266 4.98 -3.68 37.14
N GLU A 267 6.02 -4.16 36.45
CA GLU A 267 7.26 -4.60 37.08
C GLU A 267 8.21 -3.41 37.34
N PRO A 268 8.82 -3.32 38.54
CA PRO A 268 9.86 -2.31 38.79
C PRO A 268 11.06 -2.56 37.86
N LYS A 269 11.70 -1.50 37.37
CA LYS A 269 12.99 -1.56 36.65
C LYS A 269 14.05 -2.17 37.58
N ASN A 270 14.12 -3.49 37.66
CA ASN A 270 15.20 -4.18 38.35
C ASN A 270 16.42 -4.17 37.43
N GLU A 271 17.29 -3.17 37.61
CA GLU A 271 18.55 -3.01 36.88
C GLU A 271 19.58 -4.14 37.15
N GLY A 272 19.23 -5.21 37.88
CA GLY A 272 20.16 -6.25 38.29
C GLY A 272 19.69 -7.71 38.24
N ALA A 273 18.49 -8.03 37.75
CA ALA A 273 18.02 -9.42 37.72
C ALA A 273 18.36 -10.12 36.39
N GLN A 274 19.55 -10.70 36.33
CA GLN A 274 20.01 -11.55 35.24
C GLN A 274 19.48 -12.99 35.46
N ALA A 275 18.17 -13.19 35.28
CA ALA A 275 17.59 -14.53 35.29
C ALA A 275 16.57 -14.66 34.16
N ASP A 276 16.61 -15.80 33.49
CA ASP A 276 15.65 -16.25 32.48
C ASP A 276 14.31 -16.51 33.20
N VAL A 277 13.61 -15.43 33.58
CA VAL A 277 12.31 -15.52 34.27
C VAL A 277 11.35 -16.21 33.30
N PRO A 278 10.74 -17.36 33.68
CA PRO A 278 9.77 -18.03 32.83
C PRO A 278 8.66 -17.06 32.44
N LEU A 279 8.36 -16.96 31.13
CA LEU A 279 7.31 -16.07 30.66
C LEU A 279 5.97 -16.46 31.32
N PRO A 280 5.11 -15.51 31.67
CA PRO A 280 3.78 -15.80 32.20
C PRO A 280 2.98 -16.76 31.31
N ALA A 281 2.22 -17.70 31.90
CA ALA A 281 1.42 -18.69 31.16
C ALA A 281 0.48 -18.08 30.10
N SER A 282 -0.04 -16.88 30.34
CA SER A 282 -0.88 -16.15 29.38
C SER A 282 -0.14 -15.73 28.10
N LEU A 283 1.16 -15.46 28.17
CA LEU A 283 1.99 -15.17 26.99
C LEU A 283 2.27 -16.45 26.20
N TYR A 284 2.53 -17.57 26.87
CA TYR A 284 2.68 -18.88 26.22
C TYR A 284 1.42 -19.28 25.45
N ALA A 285 0.22 -19.08 26.03
CA ALA A 285 -1.03 -19.35 25.33
C ALA A 285 -1.19 -18.53 24.04
N ASP A 286 -0.85 -17.23 24.07
CA ASP A 286 -0.90 -16.37 22.88
C ASP A 286 0.17 -16.77 21.83
N TYR A 287 1.35 -17.23 22.26
CA TYR A 287 2.36 -17.82 21.37
C TYR A 287 1.88 -19.12 20.70
N ASP A 288 1.20 -19.99 21.44
CA ASP A 288 0.67 -21.25 20.93
C ASP A 288 -0.40 -21.00 19.87
N ILE A 289 -1.27 -19.99 20.06
CA ILE A 289 -2.25 -19.57 19.04
C ILE A 289 -1.53 -19.13 17.76
N ALA A 290 -0.49 -18.29 17.88
CA ALA A 290 0.28 -17.86 16.72
C ALA A 290 0.93 -19.06 16.01
N ARG A 291 1.53 -19.98 16.75
CA ARG A 291 2.18 -21.18 16.23
C ARG A 291 1.19 -22.12 15.53
N GLN A 292 0.01 -22.36 16.10
CA GLN A 292 -1.04 -23.18 15.50
C GLN A 292 -1.46 -22.65 14.13
N HIS A 293 -1.59 -21.32 14.00
CA HIS A 293 -1.91 -20.69 12.71
C HIS A 293 -0.75 -20.77 11.70
N ILE A 294 0.50 -20.66 12.15
CA ILE A 294 1.67 -20.88 11.29
C ILE A 294 1.72 -22.34 10.81
N GLU A 295 1.44 -23.31 11.69
CA GLU A 295 1.38 -24.73 11.35
C GLU A 295 0.23 -25.03 10.38
N ALA A 296 -0.93 -24.38 10.52
CA ALA A 296 -2.02 -24.47 9.55
C ALA A 296 -1.63 -23.90 8.18
N CYS A 297 -0.79 -22.86 8.14
CA CYS A 297 -0.17 -22.37 6.89
C CYS A 297 0.86 -23.36 6.32
N ALA A 298 1.50 -24.19 7.16
CA ALA A 298 2.48 -25.21 6.76
C ALA A 298 1.86 -26.55 6.34
N HIS A 299 0.66 -26.87 6.84
CA HIS A 299 -0.10 -28.07 6.50
C HIS A 299 -1.59 -27.72 6.39
N PRO A 300 -2.10 -27.39 5.18
CA PRO A 300 -3.45 -26.86 5.05
C PRO A 300 -4.45 -28.01 5.18
N LYS A 301 -5.39 -27.92 6.11
CA LYS A 301 -6.41 -28.95 6.31
C LYS A 301 -7.42 -28.89 5.16
N ARG A 302 -7.74 -30.05 4.55
CA ARG A 302 -8.78 -30.11 3.51
C ARG A 302 -10.14 -29.75 4.12
N GLY A 303 -10.84 -28.78 3.51
CA GLY A 303 -12.18 -28.36 3.96
C GLY A 303 -12.20 -27.31 5.06
N ASP A 304 -11.06 -26.68 5.38
CA ASP A 304 -11.03 -25.54 6.29
C ASP A 304 -11.93 -24.40 5.79
N ARG A 305 -12.65 -23.77 6.74
CA ARG A 305 -13.57 -22.64 6.50
C ARG A 305 -13.21 -21.43 7.35
N PHE A 306 -12.06 -21.44 8.01
CA PHE A 306 -11.58 -20.32 8.80
C PHE A 306 -11.46 -19.07 7.92
N ARG A 307 -12.04 -17.96 8.38
CA ARG A 307 -12.01 -16.67 7.68
C ARG A 307 -11.63 -15.57 8.65
N PHE A 308 -10.60 -14.82 8.33
CA PHE A 308 -10.13 -13.70 9.12
C PHE A 308 -10.51 -12.39 8.42
N LYS A 309 -11.52 -11.68 8.95
CA LYS A 309 -11.94 -10.40 8.38
C LYS A 309 -10.99 -9.29 8.81
N MET A 310 -10.20 -8.79 7.86
CA MET A 310 -9.47 -7.53 8.01
C MET A 310 -10.38 -6.36 7.64
N THR A 311 -10.46 -5.33 8.49
CA THR A 311 -11.19 -4.09 8.19
C THR A 311 -10.24 -2.90 8.24
N SER A 312 -9.70 -2.45 7.10
CA SER A 312 -9.02 -1.15 7.06
C SER A 312 -10.06 -0.06 6.90
N ARG A 313 -10.16 0.86 7.86
CA ARG A 313 -10.98 2.06 7.71
C ARG A 313 -10.12 3.21 7.19
N ARG A 314 -10.54 3.78 6.07
CA ARG A 314 -9.90 4.92 5.41
C ARG A 314 -10.74 6.18 5.58
N HIS A 315 -10.09 7.34 5.63
CA HIS A 315 -10.77 8.60 5.91
C HIS A 315 -11.45 9.11 4.64
N ALA A 316 -12.76 9.30 4.68
CA ALA A 316 -13.53 9.82 3.54
C ALA A 316 -13.05 11.20 3.06
N LEU A 317 -12.54 12.02 3.99
CA LEU A 317 -11.97 13.31 3.64
C LEU A 317 -10.75 13.20 2.72
N GLU A 318 -9.87 12.21 2.94
CA GLU A 318 -8.69 12.00 2.08
C GLU A 318 -9.08 11.55 0.68
N ALA A 319 -10.16 10.76 0.57
CA ALA A 319 -10.74 10.37 -0.71
C ALA A 319 -11.26 11.59 -1.47
N VAL A 320 -11.98 12.49 -0.79
CA VAL A 320 -12.50 13.73 -1.38
C VAL A 320 -11.36 14.68 -1.76
N GLU A 321 -10.39 14.90 -0.87
CA GLU A 321 -9.19 15.71 -1.15
C GLU A 321 -8.44 15.19 -2.39
N ASN A 322 -8.29 13.86 -2.53
CA ASN A 322 -7.64 13.26 -3.69
C ASN A 322 -8.46 13.41 -4.98
N GLY A 323 -9.78 13.19 -4.91
CA GLY A 323 -10.67 13.34 -6.05
C GLY A 323 -10.77 14.77 -6.58
N ILE A 324 -10.94 15.74 -5.67
CA ILE A 324 -10.96 17.17 -6.03
C ILE A 324 -9.65 17.58 -6.70
N ARG A 325 -8.50 17.14 -6.16
CA ARG A 325 -7.19 17.45 -6.72
C ARG A 325 -7.04 16.96 -8.16
N SER A 326 -7.41 15.71 -8.42
CA SER A 326 -7.37 15.15 -9.77
C SER A 326 -8.33 15.87 -10.72
N CYS A 327 -9.54 16.20 -10.25
CA CYS A 327 -10.52 16.97 -11.04
C CYS A 327 -9.98 18.35 -11.43
N VAL A 328 -9.51 19.14 -10.47
CA VAL A 328 -8.91 20.46 -10.70
C VAL A 328 -7.68 20.35 -11.61
N GLY A 329 -6.86 19.31 -11.44
CA GLY A 329 -5.71 19.06 -12.28
C GLY A 329 -6.06 18.84 -13.76
N ILE A 330 -7.09 18.05 -14.04
CA ILE A 330 -7.56 17.81 -15.41
C ILE A 330 -8.16 19.07 -16.02
N LEU A 331 -9.00 19.80 -15.26
CA LEU A 331 -9.59 21.06 -15.72
C LEU A 331 -8.52 22.12 -16.02
N ALA A 332 -7.52 22.26 -15.15
CA ALA A 332 -6.43 23.18 -15.37
C ALA A 332 -5.56 22.77 -16.58
N GLY A 333 -5.34 21.47 -16.78
CA GLY A 333 -4.65 20.96 -17.97
C GLY A 333 -5.41 21.23 -19.26
N TRP A 334 -6.73 21.04 -19.25
CA TRP A 334 -7.61 21.43 -20.36
C TRP A 334 -7.56 22.92 -20.63
N LEU A 335 -7.70 23.76 -19.60
CA LEU A 335 -7.66 25.22 -19.76
C LEU A 335 -6.34 25.70 -20.37
N VAL A 336 -5.21 25.11 -19.99
CA VAL A 336 -3.91 25.40 -20.59
C VAL A 336 -3.92 25.08 -22.08
N TRP A 337 -4.46 23.92 -22.47
CA TRP A 337 -4.55 23.56 -23.88
C TRP A 337 -5.47 24.51 -24.66
N GLU A 338 -6.66 24.77 -24.14
CA GLU A 338 -7.67 25.64 -24.77
C GLU A 338 -7.11 27.04 -25.06
N VAL A 339 -6.39 27.61 -24.09
CA VAL A 339 -5.79 28.96 -24.22
C VAL A 339 -4.59 28.97 -25.16
N THR A 340 -3.78 27.91 -25.15
CA THR A 340 -2.55 27.86 -25.96
C THR A 340 -2.77 27.39 -27.39
N GLY A 341 -3.88 26.70 -27.67
CA GLY A 341 -4.11 26.03 -28.95
C GLY A 341 -3.01 25.00 -29.29
N TRP A 342 -2.31 24.48 -28.28
CA TRP A 342 -1.11 23.66 -28.48
C TRP A 342 -1.42 22.37 -29.26
N PRO A 343 -0.75 22.07 -30.40
CA PRO A 343 -1.11 20.91 -31.22
C PRO A 343 -1.01 19.56 -30.49
N ALA A 344 -0.07 19.41 -29.55
CA ALA A 344 0.07 18.19 -28.73
C ALA A 344 -0.81 18.19 -27.47
N GLY A 345 -1.76 19.12 -27.34
CA GLY A 345 -2.56 19.30 -26.13
C GLY A 345 -3.43 18.09 -25.76
N ALA A 346 -4.00 17.39 -26.74
CA ALA A 346 -4.71 16.13 -26.50
C ALA A 346 -3.78 15.07 -25.86
N GLY A 347 -2.54 14.96 -26.37
CA GLY A 347 -1.50 14.10 -25.81
C GLY A 347 -1.10 14.54 -24.40
N PHE A 348 -0.94 15.85 -24.17
CA PHE A 348 -0.66 16.42 -22.85
C PHE A 348 -1.72 16.03 -21.82
N ILE A 349 -3.01 16.19 -22.12
CA ILE A 349 -4.11 15.80 -21.20
C ILE A 349 -4.10 14.28 -20.95
N SER A 350 -3.85 13.48 -21.99
CA SER A 350 -3.72 12.02 -21.85
C SER A 350 -2.62 11.64 -20.87
N PHE A 351 -1.44 12.27 -20.98
CA PHE A 351 -0.34 12.07 -20.06
C PHE A 351 -0.67 12.57 -18.65
N VAL A 352 -1.32 13.72 -18.51
CA VAL A 352 -1.76 14.24 -17.21
C VAL A 352 -2.69 13.24 -16.52
N ALA A 353 -3.71 12.72 -17.21
CA ALA A 353 -4.64 11.72 -16.68
C ALA A 353 -3.93 10.42 -16.27
N LEU A 354 -3.02 9.92 -17.12
CA LEU A 354 -2.24 8.72 -16.85
C LEU A 354 -1.34 8.89 -15.62
N VAL A 355 -0.59 10.00 -15.53
CA VAL A 355 0.31 10.28 -14.40
C VAL A 355 -0.47 10.52 -13.12
N TYR A 356 -1.61 11.21 -13.17
CA TYR A 356 -2.52 11.31 -12.02
C TYR A 356 -2.96 9.95 -11.55
N GLY A 357 -3.43 9.11 -12.47
CA GLY A 357 -3.93 7.80 -12.11
C GLY A 357 -2.84 6.96 -11.45
N LEU A 358 -1.64 7.01 -11.99
CA LEU A 358 -0.53 6.26 -11.47
C LEU A 358 -0.06 6.74 -10.09
N LEU A 359 0.02 8.06 -9.88
CA LEU A 359 0.43 8.65 -8.60
C LEU A 359 -0.68 8.62 -7.55
N ALA A 360 -1.95 8.61 -7.93
CA ALA A 360 -3.09 8.53 -7.01
C ALA A 360 -3.14 7.21 -6.22
N THR A 361 -2.51 6.14 -6.75
CA THR A 361 -2.34 4.87 -6.04
C THR A 361 -1.23 4.91 -4.98
N ARG A 362 -0.39 5.96 -4.97
CA ARG A 362 0.68 6.14 -3.99
C ARG A 362 0.15 6.89 -2.79
N GLU A 363 0.50 6.40 -1.59
CA GLU A 363 0.09 7.04 -0.33
C GLU A 363 0.65 8.47 -0.17
N ASN A 364 1.85 8.73 -0.70
CA ASN A 364 2.42 10.07 -0.80
C ASN A 364 2.83 10.37 -2.26
N PRO A 365 1.95 11.02 -3.05
CA PRO A 365 2.22 11.29 -4.46
C PRO A 365 3.36 12.30 -4.68
N ILE A 366 3.60 13.22 -3.73
CA ILE A 366 4.62 14.27 -3.83
C ILE A 366 6.03 13.67 -3.78
N VAL A 367 6.26 12.69 -2.90
CA VAL A 367 7.57 12.02 -2.80
C VAL A 367 7.80 11.13 -4.03
N ALA A 368 6.75 10.54 -4.58
CA ALA A 368 6.82 9.70 -5.78
C ALA A 368 7.06 10.50 -7.08
N SER A 369 6.65 11.76 -7.15
CA SER A 369 6.76 12.56 -8.38
C SER A 369 8.20 12.89 -8.79
N THR A 370 9.11 13.07 -7.82
CA THR A 370 10.50 13.49 -8.11
C THR A 370 11.32 12.39 -8.81
N PRO A 371 11.37 11.13 -8.31
CA PRO A 371 12.02 10.03 -9.03
C PRO A 371 11.36 9.76 -10.38
N PHE A 372 10.03 9.93 -10.46
CA PHE A 372 9.27 9.73 -11.68
C PHE A 372 9.67 10.73 -12.77
N LEU A 373 9.80 12.02 -12.44
CA LEU A 373 10.31 13.05 -13.37
C LEU A 373 11.73 12.76 -13.85
N LYS A 374 12.62 12.31 -12.97
CA LYS A 374 13.98 11.92 -13.38
C LYS A 374 13.97 10.71 -14.32
N GLY A 375 13.11 9.74 -14.08
CA GLY A 375 12.89 8.62 -15.00
C GLY A 375 12.35 9.07 -16.35
N ALA A 376 11.41 10.03 -16.35
CA ALA A 376 10.87 10.65 -17.56
C ALA A 376 11.95 11.38 -18.39
N LEU A 377 12.89 12.08 -17.75
CA LEU A 377 14.02 12.72 -18.43
C LEU A 377 14.95 11.69 -19.10
N TRP A 378 15.32 10.63 -18.38
CA TRP A 378 16.10 9.53 -18.97
C TRP A 378 15.35 8.83 -20.11
N CYS A 379 14.03 8.72 -19.98
CA CYS A 379 13.16 8.15 -21.00
C CYS A 379 13.21 8.99 -22.28
N ALA A 380 12.99 10.30 -22.17
CA ALA A 380 13.03 11.23 -23.30
C ALA A 380 14.41 11.24 -23.97
N PHE A 381 15.49 11.21 -23.17
CA PHE A 381 16.85 11.13 -23.70
C PHE A 381 17.11 9.83 -24.47
N ALA A 382 16.74 8.68 -23.89
CA ALA A 382 16.89 7.40 -24.58
C ALA A 382 16.00 7.33 -25.83
N ALA A 383 14.75 7.78 -25.75
CA ALA A 383 13.83 7.84 -26.88
C ALA A 383 14.38 8.74 -28.00
N ALA A 384 15.05 9.84 -27.69
CA ALA A 384 15.73 10.68 -28.67
C ALA A 384 16.86 9.94 -29.37
N ILE A 385 17.67 9.18 -28.62
CA ILE A 385 18.72 8.32 -29.23
C ILE A 385 18.08 7.33 -30.22
N TYR A 386 16.97 6.72 -29.85
CA TYR A 386 16.24 5.82 -30.73
C TYR A 386 15.67 6.53 -31.96
N ALA A 387 15.04 7.68 -31.77
CA ALA A 387 14.40 8.42 -32.85
C ALA A 387 15.39 8.97 -33.87
N PHE A 388 16.53 9.49 -33.43
CA PHE A 388 17.47 10.19 -34.33
C PHE A 388 18.60 9.33 -34.86
N TRP A 389 19.03 8.27 -34.16
CA TRP A 389 20.16 7.44 -34.60
C TRP A 389 19.75 6.02 -34.95
N ILE A 390 18.91 5.37 -34.15
CA ILE A 390 18.62 3.95 -34.33
C ILE A 390 17.57 3.73 -35.42
N MET A 391 16.43 4.41 -35.33
CA MET A 391 15.34 4.21 -36.29
C MET A 391 15.73 4.56 -37.73
N PRO A 392 16.50 5.64 -38.00
CA PRO A 392 17.00 5.91 -39.35
C PRO A 392 18.02 4.88 -39.86
N ALA A 393 18.78 4.24 -38.97
CA ALA A 393 19.80 3.25 -39.34
C ALA A 393 19.24 1.83 -39.49
N VAL A 394 18.07 1.55 -38.91
CA VAL A 394 17.48 0.22 -38.86
C VAL A 394 16.37 0.10 -39.89
N THR A 395 16.58 -0.75 -40.89
CA THR A 395 15.62 -1.01 -41.97
C THR A 395 14.65 -2.16 -41.68
N ALA A 396 14.93 -2.97 -40.65
CA ALA A 396 14.17 -4.15 -40.29
C ALA A 396 13.53 -4.01 -38.89
N PRO A 397 12.21 -4.20 -38.73
CA PRO A 397 11.52 -4.04 -37.45
C PRO A 397 12.07 -4.98 -36.36
N GLU A 398 12.54 -6.18 -36.73
CA GLU A 398 13.10 -7.16 -35.81
C GLU A 398 14.35 -6.64 -35.09
N VAL A 399 15.20 -5.89 -35.81
CA VAL A 399 16.43 -5.31 -35.24
C VAL A 399 16.09 -4.20 -34.24
N LEU A 400 15.11 -3.35 -34.56
CA LEU A 400 14.63 -2.30 -33.64
C LEU A 400 14.13 -2.92 -32.32
N ILE A 401 13.42 -4.03 -32.44
CA ILE A 401 12.84 -4.76 -31.31
C ILE A 401 13.93 -5.40 -30.43
N VAL A 402 14.98 -5.98 -31.02
CA VAL A 402 16.13 -6.51 -30.27
C VAL A 402 16.86 -5.39 -29.53
N MET A 403 17.08 -4.25 -30.18
CA MET A 403 17.71 -3.10 -29.51
C MET A 403 16.86 -2.61 -28.33
N LEU A 404 15.54 -2.49 -28.53
CA LEU A 404 14.60 -2.08 -27.48
C LEU A 404 14.63 -3.06 -26.29
N MET A 405 14.75 -4.37 -26.55
CA MET A 405 14.88 -5.40 -25.52
C MET A 405 16.06 -5.11 -24.58
N ILE A 406 17.22 -4.74 -25.13
CA ILE A 406 18.45 -4.48 -24.36
C ILE A 406 18.21 -3.32 -23.39
N VAL A 407 17.68 -2.20 -23.90
CA VAL A 407 17.47 -0.99 -23.10
C VAL A 407 16.37 -1.18 -22.06
N MET A 408 15.29 -1.89 -22.42
CA MET A 408 14.23 -2.27 -21.47
C MET A 408 14.75 -3.22 -20.38
N THR A 409 15.69 -4.11 -20.70
CA THR A 409 16.30 -5.02 -19.72
C THR A 409 17.13 -4.24 -18.70
N ILE A 410 17.89 -3.23 -19.14
CA ILE A 410 18.62 -2.33 -18.23
C ILE A 410 17.64 -1.60 -17.30
N GLY A 411 16.54 -1.07 -17.83
CA GLY A 411 15.47 -0.49 -17.02
C GLY A 411 14.85 -1.50 -16.06
N GLY A 412 14.70 -2.76 -16.49
CA GLY A 412 14.16 -3.86 -15.70
C GLY A 412 15.03 -4.20 -14.49
N LEU A 413 16.36 -4.22 -14.69
CA LEU A 413 17.33 -4.37 -13.61
C LEU A 413 17.28 -3.20 -12.64
N ALA A 414 17.20 -1.97 -13.16
CA ALA A 414 17.05 -0.77 -12.34
C ALA A 414 15.75 -0.78 -11.51
N ALA A 415 14.70 -1.47 -11.97
CA ALA A 415 13.44 -1.61 -11.24
C ALA A 415 13.57 -2.47 -9.97
N ARG A 416 14.64 -3.27 -9.84
CA ARG A 416 14.85 -4.22 -8.74
C ARG A 416 15.42 -3.60 -7.48
N LYS A 417 16.10 -2.46 -7.61
CA LYS A 417 16.67 -1.75 -6.46
C LYS A 417 15.73 -0.63 -6.01
N PRO A 418 15.31 -0.57 -4.73
CA PRO A 418 14.35 0.43 -4.25
C PRO A 418 14.75 1.89 -4.54
N ALA A 419 16.05 2.17 -4.56
CA ALA A 419 16.58 3.50 -4.85
C ALA A 419 16.35 3.96 -6.30
N THR A 420 16.33 3.04 -7.27
CA THR A 420 16.18 3.31 -8.70
C THR A 420 14.81 2.91 -9.26
N ALA A 421 14.00 2.17 -8.50
CA ALA A 421 12.71 1.66 -8.92
C ALA A 421 11.75 2.71 -9.48
N GLY A 422 11.70 3.91 -8.88
CA GLY A 422 10.85 5.00 -9.38
C GLY A 422 11.29 5.55 -10.75
N TYR A 423 12.59 5.54 -11.02
CA TYR A 423 13.19 5.99 -12.28
C TYR A 423 12.91 4.98 -13.39
N ALA A 424 13.25 3.72 -13.11
CA ALA A 424 13.06 2.58 -13.99
C ALA A 424 11.59 2.40 -14.41
N PHE A 425 10.68 2.62 -13.47
CA PHE A 425 9.26 2.50 -13.72
C PHE A 425 8.74 3.52 -14.74
N SER A 426 9.09 4.81 -14.60
CA SER A 426 8.74 5.81 -15.63
C SER A 426 9.45 5.55 -16.95
N PHE A 427 10.70 5.12 -16.89
CA PHE A 427 11.53 4.87 -18.08
C PHE A 427 10.93 3.78 -18.95
N ASN A 428 10.80 2.56 -18.43
CA ASN A 428 10.32 1.43 -19.23
C ASN A 428 8.85 1.53 -19.65
N MET A 429 8.03 2.22 -18.85
CA MET A 429 6.61 2.40 -19.14
C MET A 429 6.39 3.32 -20.36
N PHE A 430 7.16 4.39 -20.51
CA PHE A 430 6.97 5.39 -21.56
C PHE A 430 7.93 5.30 -22.72
N LEU A 431 9.04 4.55 -22.60
CA LEU A 431 10.02 4.44 -23.68
C LEU A 431 9.37 4.00 -25.01
N PRO A 432 8.52 2.96 -25.06
CA PRO A 432 7.83 2.59 -26.29
C PRO A 432 6.84 3.66 -26.77
N VAL A 433 6.24 4.41 -25.85
CA VAL A 433 5.25 5.45 -26.17
C VAL A 433 5.88 6.67 -26.80
N LEU A 434 7.06 7.08 -26.33
CA LEU A 434 7.80 8.20 -26.92
C LEU A 434 8.47 7.83 -28.23
N ILE A 435 8.92 6.58 -28.38
CA ILE A 435 9.45 6.08 -29.65
C ILE A 435 8.32 5.98 -30.69
N GLY A 436 7.12 5.54 -30.28
CA GLY A 436 5.98 5.40 -31.19
C GLY A 436 6.22 4.47 -32.39
N PRO A 437 6.79 3.26 -32.20
CA PRO A 437 7.09 2.37 -33.31
C PRO A 437 5.80 1.94 -34.02
N GLY A 438 5.71 2.13 -35.33
CA GLY A 438 4.56 1.71 -36.15
C GLY A 438 4.96 1.38 -37.58
N ASN A 439 4.23 0.46 -38.23
CA ASN A 439 4.60 -0.13 -39.53
C ASN A 439 4.77 0.89 -40.66
N GLN A 440 4.01 1.98 -40.63
CA GLN A 440 4.00 3.03 -41.66
C GLN A 440 4.38 4.41 -41.10
N SER A 441 5.01 4.45 -39.92
CA SER A 441 5.31 5.71 -39.24
C SER A 441 6.36 6.52 -40.00
N ARG A 442 5.97 7.68 -40.54
CA ARG A 442 6.92 8.71 -40.98
C ARG A 442 7.36 9.48 -39.74
N PHE A 443 8.63 9.37 -39.38
CA PHE A 443 9.17 10.12 -38.27
C PHE A 443 9.27 11.59 -38.62
N SER A 444 8.66 12.43 -37.78
CA SER A 444 8.82 13.87 -37.78
C SER A 444 9.53 14.26 -36.50
N GLU A 445 10.66 14.95 -36.64
CA GLU A 445 11.44 15.46 -35.52
C GLU A 445 10.61 16.44 -34.69
N GLU A 446 9.81 17.27 -35.36
CA GLU A 446 8.86 18.18 -34.73
C GLU A 446 7.84 17.42 -33.87
N ALA A 447 7.21 16.38 -34.42
CA ALA A 447 6.26 15.56 -33.68
C ALA A 447 6.90 14.87 -32.47
N PHE A 448 8.14 14.38 -32.60
CA PHE A 448 8.89 13.80 -31.49
C PHE A 448 9.14 14.81 -30.38
N PHE A 449 9.70 15.99 -30.69
CA PHE A 449 9.96 17.03 -29.68
C PHE A 449 8.67 17.50 -29.02
N ASN A 450 7.60 17.66 -29.80
CA ASN A 450 6.31 18.11 -29.29
C ASN A 450 5.68 17.10 -28.31
N ASN A 451 5.71 15.81 -28.67
CA ASN A 451 5.22 14.73 -27.79
C ASN A 451 6.09 14.53 -26.55
N ALA A 452 7.43 14.60 -26.70
CA ALA A 452 8.35 14.52 -25.57
C ALA A 452 8.16 15.70 -24.61
N MET A 453 7.95 16.91 -25.13
CA MET A 453 7.65 18.10 -24.33
C MET A 453 6.29 17.96 -23.63
N ALA A 454 5.23 17.55 -24.33
CA ALA A 454 3.92 17.26 -23.74
C ALA A 454 4.02 16.27 -22.58
N PHE A 455 4.81 15.21 -22.74
CA PHE A 455 5.05 14.24 -21.68
C PHE A 455 5.79 14.87 -20.47
N LEU A 456 6.92 15.55 -20.68
CA LEU A 456 7.71 16.13 -19.59
C LEU A 456 6.96 17.25 -18.84
N VAL A 457 6.23 18.09 -19.58
CA VAL A 457 5.36 19.13 -19.02
C VAL A 457 4.22 18.49 -18.24
N ALA A 458 3.57 17.42 -18.73
CA ALA A 458 2.54 16.70 -17.99
C ALA A 458 3.06 16.16 -16.65
N VAL A 459 4.22 15.51 -16.64
CA VAL A 459 4.82 14.98 -15.40
C VAL A 459 5.11 16.09 -14.40
N THR A 460 5.67 17.20 -14.88
CA THR A 460 6.00 18.37 -14.05
C THR A 460 4.73 19.03 -13.51
N PHE A 461 3.74 19.24 -14.38
CA PHE A 461 2.45 19.84 -14.07
C PHE A 461 1.69 19.05 -13.00
N VAL A 462 1.63 17.72 -13.11
CA VAL A 462 1.02 16.87 -12.08
C VAL A 462 1.77 16.99 -10.75
N GLY A 463 3.11 16.97 -10.78
CA GLY A 463 3.94 17.16 -9.59
C GLY A 463 3.71 18.51 -8.90
N TRP A 464 3.54 19.58 -9.68
CA TRP A 464 3.19 20.92 -9.17
C TRP A 464 1.79 20.97 -8.58
N THR A 465 0.81 20.38 -9.27
CA THR A 465 -0.57 20.38 -8.80
C THR A 465 -0.72 19.61 -7.48
N TYR A 466 0.00 18.51 -7.29
CA TYR A 466 0.05 17.80 -5.99
C TYR A 466 0.63 18.64 -4.84
N ARG A 467 1.42 19.68 -5.15
CA ARG A 467 1.96 20.61 -4.15
C ARG A 467 1.04 21.81 -3.89
N LEU A 468 0.30 22.27 -4.90
CA LEU A 468 -0.54 23.47 -4.82
C LEU A 468 -1.99 23.16 -4.38
N VAL A 469 -2.61 22.12 -4.95
CA VAL A 469 -4.02 21.80 -4.74
C VAL A 469 -4.18 20.81 -3.59
N LEU A 470 -4.60 21.32 -2.43
CA LEU A 470 -4.83 20.55 -1.20
C LEU A 470 -3.64 19.64 -0.84
N PRO A 471 -2.45 20.21 -0.53
CA PRO A 471 -1.25 19.41 -0.31
C PRO A 471 -1.40 18.42 0.85
N PHE A 472 -0.94 17.19 0.64
CA PHE A 472 -0.94 16.16 1.69
C PHE A 472 0.04 16.54 2.81
N ARG A 473 -0.50 16.94 3.96
CA ARG A 473 0.29 17.26 5.17
C ARG A 473 0.26 16.09 6.14
N VAL A 474 1.39 15.39 6.27
CA VAL A 474 1.56 14.23 7.17
C VAL A 474 1.15 14.57 8.61
N ASP A 475 1.51 15.76 9.12
CA ASP A 475 1.17 16.17 10.48
C ASP A 475 -0.34 16.25 10.72
N SER A 476 -1.07 16.75 9.73
CA SER A 476 -2.54 16.85 9.81
C SER A 476 -3.18 15.47 9.74
N HIS A 477 -2.64 14.57 8.91
CA HIS A 477 -3.06 13.17 8.87
C HIS A 477 -2.81 12.45 10.22
N MET A 478 -1.64 12.64 10.82
CA MET A 478 -1.29 12.08 12.13
C MET A 478 -2.23 12.59 13.24
N ARG A 479 -2.48 13.91 13.31
CA ARG A 479 -3.41 14.51 14.28
C ARG A 479 -4.85 14.02 14.10
N ARG A 480 -5.34 13.98 12.85
CA ARG A 480 -6.69 13.47 12.55
C ARG A 480 -6.84 12.00 12.96
N THR A 481 -5.83 11.19 12.67
CA THR A 481 -5.82 9.78 13.05
C THR A 481 -5.82 9.63 14.56
N ALA A 482 -4.96 10.35 15.29
CA ALA A 482 -4.92 10.32 16.76
C ALA A 482 -6.27 10.65 17.39
N ARG A 483 -6.92 11.75 16.96
CA ARG A 483 -8.27 12.14 17.43
C ARG A 483 -9.35 11.10 17.10
N TRP A 484 -9.19 10.37 15.99
CA TRP A 484 -10.12 9.31 15.64
C TRP A 484 -9.88 8.05 16.48
N VAL A 485 -8.62 7.70 16.77
CA VAL A 485 -8.26 6.61 17.69
C VAL A 485 -8.83 6.87 19.07
N GLU A 486 -8.66 8.07 19.60
CA GLU A 486 -9.15 8.48 20.91
C GLU A 486 -10.68 8.33 21.01
N ARG A 487 -11.42 8.84 20.01
CA ARG A 487 -12.88 8.69 19.94
C ARG A 487 -13.32 7.22 19.87
N ARG A 488 -12.58 6.38 19.13
CA ARG A 488 -12.89 4.95 19.02
C ARG A 488 -12.57 4.19 20.30
N LEU A 489 -11.44 4.49 20.92
CA LEU A 489 -11.01 3.93 22.19
C LEU A 489 -12.05 4.22 23.29
N LYS A 490 -12.58 5.45 23.33
CA LYS A 490 -13.70 5.84 24.20
C LYS A 490 -14.95 5.00 23.93
N ALA A 491 -15.31 4.80 22.66
CA ALA A 491 -16.47 4.02 22.25
C ALA A 491 -16.36 2.50 22.51
N LEU A 492 -15.15 1.95 22.74
CA LEU A 492 -14.96 0.53 23.04
C LEU A 492 -15.67 0.11 24.34
N GLY A 493 -15.74 1.01 25.34
CA GLY A 493 -16.40 0.74 26.62
C GLY A 493 -17.94 0.72 26.56
N ALA A 494 -18.54 1.09 25.42
CA ALA A 494 -19.99 1.11 25.28
C ALA A 494 -20.59 -0.31 25.29
N PRO A 495 -21.72 -0.55 25.98
CA PRO A 495 -22.32 -1.89 26.07
C PRO A 495 -22.65 -2.53 24.71
N GLY A 496 -23.08 -1.70 23.75
CA GLY A 496 -23.43 -2.11 22.39
C GLY A 496 -22.24 -2.31 21.44
N SER A 497 -21.01 -2.05 21.88
CA SER A 497 -19.83 -2.27 21.04
C SER A 497 -19.59 -3.77 20.84
N ARG A 498 -19.42 -4.18 19.58
CA ARG A 498 -19.13 -5.57 19.16
C ARG A 498 -17.69 -5.77 18.69
N VAL A 499 -16.84 -4.75 18.88
CA VAL A 499 -15.43 -4.81 18.45
C VAL A 499 -14.66 -5.77 19.34
N THR A 500 -13.98 -6.74 18.76
CA THR A 500 -13.13 -7.71 19.48
C THR A 500 -11.72 -7.17 19.68
N VAL A 501 -10.95 -7.77 20.61
CA VAL A 501 -9.55 -7.41 20.84
C VAL A 501 -8.73 -7.54 19.56
N HIS A 502 -8.88 -8.66 18.85
CA HIS A 502 -8.18 -8.91 17.59
C HIS A 502 -8.49 -7.85 16.53
N GLN A 503 -9.76 -7.46 16.37
CA GLN A 503 -10.15 -6.42 15.42
C GLN A 503 -9.56 -5.06 15.80
N TRP A 504 -9.59 -4.69 17.08
CA TRP A 504 -8.97 -3.45 17.56
C TRP A 504 -7.48 -3.40 17.27
N LEU A 505 -6.74 -4.45 17.66
CA LEU A 505 -5.29 -4.52 17.47
C LEU A 505 -4.90 -4.52 15.99
N ALA A 506 -5.59 -5.28 15.15
CA ALA A 506 -5.34 -5.30 13.70
C ALA A 506 -5.61 -3.94 13.04
N GLU A 507 -6.73 -3.29 13.38
CA GLU A 507 -7.05 -1.93 12.89
C GLU A 507 -5.99 -0.90 13.31
N ARG A 508 -5.50 -0.97 14.56
CA ARG A 508 -4.47 -0.05 15.09
C ARG A 508 -3.11 -0.30 14.47
N ALA A 509 -2.69 -1.55 14.37
CA ALA A 509 -1.44 -1.91 13.72
C ALA A 509 -1.42 -1.37 12.29
N SER A 510 -2.44 -1.71 11.48
CA SER A 510 -2.57 -1.26 10.08
C SER A 510 -2.48 0.26 9.94
N SER A 511 -3.16 0.98 10.84
CA SER A 511 -3.12 2.44 10.89
C SER A 511 -1.73 2.98 11.23
N LEU A 512 -1.01 2.37 12.17
CA LEU A 512 0.32 2.81 12.59
C LEU A 512 1.33 2.65 11.45
N VAL A 513 1.34 1.51 10.77
CA VAL A 513 2.32 1.28 9.70
C VAL A 513 2.07 2.11 8.45
N ARG A 514 0.80 2.33 8.09
CA ARG A 514 0.47 3.29 7.02
C ARG A 514 1.05 4.67 7.33
N ILE A 515 0.99 5.11 8.58
CA ILE A 515 1.53 6.42 8.97
C ILE A 515 3.06 6.41 8.96
N LEU A 516 3.69 5.38 9.54
CA LEU A 516 5.15 5.25 9.57
C LEU A 516 5.77 5.22 8.17
N ARG A 517 5.10 4.54 7.23
CA ARG A 517 5.52 4.50 5.82
C ARG A 517 5.53 5.91 5.18
N ASN A 518 4.55 6.75 5.52
CA ASN A 518 4.42 8.09 4.96
C ASN A 518 5.14 9.19 5.76
N ALA A 519 5.53 8.89 6.99
CA ALA A 519 6.21 9.82 7.90
C ALA A 519 7.73 9.82 7.75
N GLN A 520 8.30 9.33 6.63
CA GLN A 520 9.75 9.31 6.44
C GLN A 520 10.41 10.69 6.54
N GLY A 521 9.68 11.76 6.15
CA GLY A 521 10.13 13.16 6.27
C GLY A 521 9.88 13.82 7.63
N VAL A 522 9.23 13.13 8.57
CA VAL A 522 8.95 13.66 9.92
C VAL A 522 10.15 13.38 10.84
N PRO A 523 10.57 14.33 11.69
CA PRO A 523 11.65 14.12 12.64
C PRO A 523 11.46 12.85 13.49
N GLN A 524 12.53 12.08 13.68
CA GLN A 524 12.52 10.83 14.46
C GLN A 524 11.84 10.96 15.85
N PRO A 525 12.09 12.00 16.68
CA PRO A 525 11.46 12.08 18.00
C PRO A 525 9.92 12.17 17.92
N VAL A 526 9.39 12.89 16.94
CA VAL A 526 7.93 13.02 16.73
C VAL A 526 7.32 11.68 16.31
N ARG A 527 8.01 10.91 15.46
CA ARG A 527 7.56 9.57 15.06
C ARG A 527 7.55 8.61 16.24
N LEU A 528 8.59 8.63 17.07
CA LEU A 528 8.68 7.79 18.27
C LEU A 528 7.56 8.12 19.26
N ALA A 529 7.30 9.40 19.54
CA ALA A 529 6.20 9.82 20.40
C ALA A 529 4.82 9.35 19.86
N TYR A 530 4.62 9.44 18.54
CA TYR A 530 3.42 8.94 17.90
C TYR A 530 3.28 7.41 18.01
N MET A 531 4.36 6.67 17.79
CA MET A 531 4.40 5.20 17.97
C MET A 531 4.00 4.83 19.40
N GLN A 532 4.61 5.45 20.40
CA GLN A 532 4.31 5.22 21.81
C GLN A 532 2.83 5.48 22.12
N THR A 533 2.25 6.55 21.57
CA THR A 533 0.83 6.89 21.72
C THR A 533 -0.08 5.81 21.11
N GLN A 534 0.27 5.29 19.93
CA GLN A 534 -0.50 4.22 19.30
C GLN A 534 -0.39 2.90 20.07
N PHE A 535 0.81 2.54 20.55
CA PHE A 535 0.98 1.35 21.39
C PHE A 535 0.18 1.45 22.70
N ARG A 536 0.20 2.61 23.35
CA ARG A 536 -0.63 2.88 24.53
C ARG A 536 -2.11 2.68 24.25
N ALA A 537 -2.61 3.20 23.12
CA ALA A 537 -4.00 2.99 22.72
C ALA A 537 -4.32 1.50 22.40
N MET A 538 -3.36 0.75 21.85
CA MET A 538 -3.50 -0.69 21.62
C MET A 538 -3.66 -1.45 22.94
N THR A 539 -2.76 -1.23 23.90
CA THR A 539 -2.80 -1.84 25.24
C THR A 539 -4.08 -1.46 25.99
N MET A 540 -4.41 -0.16 26.06
CA MET A 540 -5.64 0.30 26.71
C MET A 540 -6.89 -0.33 26.10
N GLY A 541 -7.02 -0.33 24.77
CA GLY A 541 -8.21 -0.88 24.11
C GLY A 541 -8.36 -2.39 24.31
N MET A 542 -7.26 -3.14 24.40
CA MET A 542 -7.29 -4.56 24.76
C MET A 542 -7.91 -4.77 26.15
N HIS A 543 -7.47 -4.02 27.17
CA HIS A 543 -8.01 -4.14 28.53
C HIS A 543 -9.45 -3.64 28.65
N ILE A 544 -9.83 -2.58 27.94
CA ILE A 544 -11.23 -2.09 27.94
C ILE A 544 -12.19 -3.08 27.29
N VAL A 545 -11.79 -3.71 26.17
CA VAL A 545 -12.58 -4.77 25.55
C VAL A 545 -12.70 -5.97 26.49
N PHE A 546 -11.60 -6.39 27.11
CA PHE A 546 -11.62 -7.46 28.11
C PHE A 546 -12.57 -7.16 29.26
N LEU A 547 -12.47 -5.99 29.90
CA LEU A 547 -13.36 -5.58 31.00
C LEU A 547 -14.82 -5.51 30.56
N ARG A 548 -15.10 -5.05 29.33
CA ARG A 548 -16.46 -5.04 28.76
C ARG A 548 -17.03 -6.44 28.61
N ASP A 549 -16.22 -7.38 28.13
CA ASP A 549 -16.68 -8.76 27.89
C ASP A 549 -16.85 -9.50 29.22
N VAL A 550 -15.95 -9.32 30.18
CA VAL A 550 -16.09 -9.82 31.57
C VAL A 550 -17.33 -9.23 32.26
N ALA A 551 -17.65 -7.95 32.04
CA ALA A 551 -18.85 -7.33 32.62
C ALA A 551 -20.17 -7.92 32.10
N LYS A 552 -20.15 -8.65 30.98
CA LYS A 552 -21.31 -9.36 30.39
C LYS A 552 -21.42 -10.80 30.87
N ASP A 553 -20.34 -11.36 31.41
CA ASP A 553 -20.29 -12.76 31.82
C ASP A 553 -21.24 -13.02 33.01
N PRO A 554 -22.26 -13.89 32.86
CA PRO A 554 -23.21 -14.19 33.92
C PRO A 554 -22.58 -14.88 35.13
N VAL A 555 -21.39 -15.48 34.98
CA VAL A 555 -20.67 -16.19 36.06
C VAL A 555 -20.21 -15.22 37.15
N LEU A 556 -20.03 -13.93 36.84
CA LEU A 556 -19.62 -12.95 37.85
C LEU A 556 -20.77 -12.46 38.74
N PRO A 557 -20.50 -12.24 40.05
CA PRO A 557 -21.45 -11.60 40.97
C PRO A 557 -21.99 -10.27 40.43
N LEU A 558 -23.27 -10.00 40.69
CA LEU A 558 -23.93 -8.76 40.27
C LEU A 558 -23.22 -7.51 40.80
N SER A 559 -22.67 -7.55 42.01
CA SER A 559 -21.83 -6.49 42.57
C SER A 559 -20.63 -6.23 41.67
N ALA A 560 -19.82 -7.25 41.42
CA ALA A 560 -18.59 -7.17 40.62
C ALA A 560 -18.85 -6.62 39.21
N ARG A 561 -19.91 -7.12 38.55
CA ARG A 561 -20.35 -6.63 37.24
C ARG A 561 -20.73 -5.16 37.27
N ARG A 562 -21.49 -4.71 38.29
CA ARG A 562 -21.86 -3.29 38.44
C ARG A 562 -20.63 -2.40 38.63
N GLY A 563 -19.65 -2.82 39.42
CA GLY A 563 -18.39 -2.07 39.61
C GLY A 563 -17.65 -1.84 38.29
N ILE A 564 -17.48 -2.90 37.49
CA ILE A 564 -16.84 -2.81 36.17
C ILE A 564 -17.69 -1.94 35.22
N GLN A 565 -19.01 -2.08 35.22
CA GLN A 565 -19.91 -1.27 34.40
C GLN A 565 -19.87 0.22 34.75
N VAL A 566 -19.72 0.58 36.03
CA VAL A 566 -19.56 1.98 36.46
C VAL A 566 -18.28 2.56 35.89
N PHE A 567 -17.16 1.83 35.99
CA PHE A 567 -15.90 2.23 35.37
C PHE A 567 -16.03 2.39 33.85
N LEU A 568 -16.66 1.43 33.15
CA LEU A 568 -16.87 1.50 31.71
C LEU A 568 -17.79 2.67 31.29
N ARG A 569 -18.82 2.99 32.09
CA ARG A 569 -19.64 4.19 31.86
C ARG A 569 -18.81 5.47 32.00
N LYS A 570 -17.95 5.54 33.03
CA LYS A 570 -17.03 6.68 33.20
C LYS A 570 -16.05 6.78 32.04
N TRP A 571 -15.51 5.66 31.57
CA TRP A 571 -14.67 5.59 30.37
C TRP A 571 -15.36 6.14 29.13
N VAL A 572 -16.62 5.75 28.89
CA VAL A 572 -17.41 6.27 27.76
C VAL A 572 -17.70 7.77 27.90
N GLN A 573 -17.69 8.35 29.10
CA GLN A 573 -17.90 9.79 29.31
C GLN A 573 -16.61 10.60 29.17
N THR A 574 -15.51 10.17 29.78
CA THR A 574 -14.28 10.96 29.91
C THR A 574 -13.08 10.43 29.12
N GLY A 575 -13.17 9.23 28.53
CA GLY A 575 -12.08 8.63 27.76
C GLY A 575 -10.90 8.24 28.64
N THR A 576 -9.67 8.58 28.21
CA THR A 576 -8.42 8.21 28.89
C THR A 576 -8.32 8.77 30.31
N ASP A 577 -9.03 9.84 30.64
CA ASP A 577 -9.03 10.42 32.00
C ASP A 577 -9.68 9.49 33.03
N ALA A 578 -10.50 8.52 32.56
CA ALA A 578 -11.06 7.49 33.44
C ALA A 578 -9.98 6.56 34.04
N THR A 579 -8.77 6.52 33.48
CA THR A 579 -7.64 5.76 34.06
C THR A 579 -7.35 6.15 35.51
N ALA A 580 -7.61 7.39 35.92
CA ALA A 580 -7.49 7.83 37.31
C ALA A 580 -8.41 7.08 38.29
N TRP A 581 -9.52 6.51 37.79
CA TRP A 581 -10.49 5.74 38.57
C TRP A 581 -10.22 4.24 38.53
N ALA A 582 -9.28 3.78 37.71
CA ALA A 582 -9.00 2.37 37.53
C ALA A 582 -8.44 1.73 38.81
N GLY A 583 -7.52 2.41 39.50
CA GLY A 583 -6.95 1.92 40.78
C GLY A 583 -7.98 1.81 41.91
N MET A 584 -8.95 2.74 41.98
CA MET A 584 -10.05 2.61 42.95
C MET A 584 -10.96 1.41 42.64
N THR A 585 -11.23 1.19 41.36
CA THR A 585 -12.06 0.07 40.89
C THR A 585 -11.36 -1.27 41.12
N GLU A 586 -10.04 -1.33 40.91
CA GLU A 586 -9.17 -2.47 41.21
C GLU A 586 -9.25 -2.84 42.69
N GLY A 587 -8.99 -1.88 43.59
CA GLY A 587 -9.03 -2.13 45.04
C GLY A 587 -10.40 -2.60 45.52
N TRP A 588 -11.48 -2.11 44.89
CA TRP A 588 -12.84 -2.56 45.16
C TRP A 588 -13.09 -4.00 44.66
N LEU A 589 -12.64 -4.36 43.46
CA LEU A 589 -12.74 -5.73 42.91
C LEU A 589 -11.96 -6.75 43.76
N MET A 590 -10.76 -6.39 44.22
CA MET A 590 -9.95 -7.26 45.08
C MET A 590 -10.64 -7.60 46.42
N ARG A 591 -11.45 -6.68 46.97
CA ARG A 591 -12.26 -6.95 48.17
C ARG A 591 -13.39 -7.94 47.90
N GLN A 592 -14.01 -7.88 46.72
CA GLN A 592 -15.07 -8.82 46.31
C GLN A 592 -14.54 -10.24 46.05
N MET A 593 -13.23 -10.38 45.84
CA MET A 593 -12.58 -11.68 45.61
C MET A 593 -12.54 -12.57 46.87
N HIS A 594 -12.52 -11.96 48.07
CA HIS A 594 -12.32 -12.62 49.37
C HIS A 594 -13.47 -13.52 49.88
N GLY A 595 -14.35 -13.98 48.98
CA GLY A 595 -15.42 -14.94 49.28
C GLY A 595 -16.02 -15.59 48.03
N ALA A 596 -15.37 -15.45 46.88
CA ALA A 596 -15.86 -15.95 45.60
C ALA A 596 -15.32 -17.37 45.29
N PRO A 597 -16.03 -18.20 44.50
CA PRO A 597 -15.52 -19.48 44.00
C PRO A 597 -14.22 -19.31 43.17
N PHE A 598 -13.39 -20.35 43.11
CA PHE A 598 -12.07 -20.31 42.46
C PHE A 598 -12.11 -19.80 40.99
N GLU A 599 -13.05 -20.27 40.17
CA GLU A 599 -13.23 -19.81 38.78
C GLU A 599 -13.55 -18.30 38.68
N VAL A 600 -14.33 -17.79 39.64
CA VAL A 600 -14.68 -16.37 39.74
C VAL A 600 -13.48 -15.56 40.23
N GLN A 601 -12.70 -16.09 41.18
CA GLN A 601 -11.49 -15.45 41.69
C GLN A 601 -10.46 -15.25 40.57
N GLU A 602 -10.23 -16.26 39.73
CA GLU A 602 -9.29 -16.15 38.60
C GLU A 602 -9.71 -15.04 37.63
N THR A 603 -11.01 -14.95 37.32
CA THR A 603 -11.55 -13.94 36.40
C THR A 603 -11.50 -12.53 37.02
N LEU A 604 -11.82 -12.40 38.31
CA LEU A 604 -11.70 -11.15 39.06
C LEU A 604 -10.25 -10.67 39.17
N GLN A 605 -9.30 -11.59 39.38
CA GLN A 605 -7.87 -11.28 39.42
C GLN A 605 -7.38 -10.74 38.07
N LYS A 606 -7.76 -11.39 36.96
CA LYS A 606 -7.45 -10.89 35.60
C LYS A 606 -8.06 -9.51 35.32
N ALA A 607 -9.28 -9.26 35.82
CA ALA A 607 -9.93 -7.95 35.71
C ALA A 607 -9.22 -6.87 36.55
N ALA A 608 -8.80 -7.21 37.78
CA ALA A 608 -8.04 -6.31 38.64
C ALA A 608 -6.68 -5.95 38.03
N ILE A 609 -5.94 -6.94 37.51
CA ILE A 609 -4.67 -6.71 36.79
C ILE A 609 -4.90 -5.78 35.58
N SER A 610 -5.97 -5.99 34.82
CA SER A 610 -6.30 -5.12 33.68
C SER A 610 -6.55 -3.66 34.09
N LEU A 611 -7.22 -3.43 35.22
CA LEU A 611 -7.43 -2.09 35.78
C LEU A 611 -6.12 -1.49 36.31
N ARG A 612 -5.26 -2.29 36.91
CA ARG A 612 -3.93 -1.85 37.36
C ARG A 612 -3.06 -1.39 36.19
N ILE A 613 -3.06 -2.13 35.08
CA ILE A 613 -2.36 -1.75 33.84
C ILE A 613 -2.94 -0.43 33.30
N LEU A 614 -4.26 -0.29 33.27
CA LEU A 614 -4.91 0.97 32.85
C LEU A 614 -4.54 2.15 33.75
N ALA A 615 -4.37 1.93 35.06
CA ALA A 615 -3.92 2.96 36.00
C ALA A 615 -2.44 3.33 35.77
N ALA A 616 -1.58 2.35 35.48
CA ALA A 616 -0.16 2.55 35.21
C ALA A 616 0.08 3.27 33.86
N GLU A 617 -0.78 3.04 32.88
CA GLU A 617 -0.79 3.75 31.60
C GLU A 617 -1.31 5.21 31.74
N ARG A 618 -1.41 5.81 32.93
CA ARG A 618 -1.77 7.24 33.09
C ARG A 618 -0.67 8.12 32.46
N PRO A 619 -0.99 9.21 31.74
CA PRO A 619 0.05 10.12 31.29
C PRO A 619 0.71 10.68 32.57
N GLN A 620 2.00 10.44 32.76
CA GLN A 620 2.76 11.31 33.64
C GLN A 620 2.70 12.68 32.99
N ASP A 621 2.19 13.68 33.72
CA ASP A 621 2.17 15.05 33.24
C ASP A 621 3.61 15.42 32.87
N VAL A 622 3.89 15.51 31.57
CA VAL A 622 5.09 16.17 31.08
C VAL A 622 4.80 17.65 31.28
N LEU A 623 5.20 18.14 32.45
CA LEU A 623 5.37 19.57 32.73
C LEU A 623 6.45 20.15 31.81
#